data_AF-A0A0D6KJV3-F1
#
_entry.id   AF-A0A0D6KJV3-F1
#
_cell.length_a   1.000
_cell.length_b   1.000
_cell.length_c   1.000
_cell.angle_alpha   90.00
_cell.angle_beta   90.00
_cell.angle_gamma   90.00
#
_symmetry.space_group_name_H-M   'P 1'
#
loop_
_entity.id
_entity.type
_entity.pdbx_description
1 polymer ?
#
loop_
_entity_poly.entity_id
_entity_poly.type
_entity_poly.pdbx_seq_one_letter_code
_entity_poly.pdbx_strand_id
1 'polypeptide(L)'
;MGLIGPGPNSVYFLILTYVAIFGLGWDVLYNYLQKFRWDRDWPAAYQLFAGIWEFIFVYCGVKLFGFLPIPIPKEELPPHIFLLHYSIVWLAVFFSSQSLMRIIFPRWRFRGGEWL
;
A
#
# COMPACT_ATOMS: atom_id res chain seq x y z
N MET A 1 -8.55 -10.50 -18.72
CA MET A 1 -7.70 -9.54 -17.98
C MET A 1 -6.26 -9.82 -18.34
N GLY A 2 -5.59 -8.83 -18.95
CA GLY A 2 -4.29 -8.98 -19.62
C GLY A 2 -4.34 -8.38 -21.04
N LEU A 3 -4.66 -7.08 -21.15
CA LEU A 3 -4.58 -6.38 -22.45
C LEU A 3 -3.18 -5.82 -22.72
N ILE A 4 -2.37 -5.61 -21.67
CA ILE A 4 -1.00 -5.07 -21.76
C ILE A 4 -0.19 -5.66 -20.59
N GLY A 5 0.43 -6.82 -20.76
CA GLY A 5 1.29 -7.42 -19.73
C GLY A 5 1.74 -8.84 -20.09
N PRO A 6 2.89 -9.32 -19.57
CA PRO A 6 3.31 -10.70 -19.74
C PRO A 6 2.22 -11.64 -19.21
N GLY A 7 2.10 -12.83 -19.79
CA GLY A 7 1.05 -13.80 -19.48
C GLY A 7 0.89 -14.11 -17.98
N PRO A 8 -0.23 -14.75 -17.58
CA PRO A 8 -0.57 -14.98 -16.18
C PRO A 8 0.56 -15.73 -15.47
N ASN A 9 1.23 -15.05 -14.54
CA ASN A 9 2.34 -15.58 -13.77
C ASN A 9 2.03 -15.47 -12.28
N SER A 10 2.11 -16.59 -11.56
CA SER A 10 1.86 -16.72 -10.12
C SER A 10 2.73 -15.78 -9.26
N VAL A 11 3.84 -15.34 -9.85
CA VAL A 11 4.77 -14.37 -9.27
C VAL A 11 4.12 -13.03 -8.93
N TYR A 12 3.20 -12.53 -9.76
CA TYR A 12 2.53 -11.25 -9.48
C TYR A 12 1.63 -11.34 -8.24
N PHE A 13 1.01 -12.50 -8.01
CA PHE A 13 0.22 -12.74 -6.80
C PHE A 13 1.10 -12.78 -5.55
N LEU A 14 2.28 -13.39 -5.62
CA LEU A 14 3.25 -13.38 -4.51
C LEU A 14 3.71 -11.96 -4.16
N ILE A 15 4.00 -11.12 -5.17
CA ILE A 15 4.33 -9.70 -4.94
C ILE A 15 3.17 -9.01 -4.22
N LEU A 16 1.94 -9.22 -4.69
CA LEU A 16 0.75 -8.65 -4.07
C LEU A 16 0.58 -9.10 -2.61
N THR A 17 0.84 -10.38 -2.31
CA THR A 17 0.79 -10.93 -0.95
C THR A 17 1.85 -10.30 -0.05
N TYR A 18 3.08 -10.15 -0.53
CA TYR A 18 4.14 -9.49 0.24
C TYR A 18 3.81 -8.03 0.55
N VAL A 19 3.32 -7.29 -0.45
CA VAL A 19 2.87 -5.91 -0.28
C VAL A 19 1.72 -5.85 0.73
N ALA A 20 0.77 -6.78 0.66
CA ALA A 20 -0.35 -6.84 1.60
C ALA A 20 0.10 -7.11 3.05
N ILE A 21 0.99 -8.09 3.28
CA ILE A 21 1.51 -8.41 4.63
C ILE A 21 2.30 -7.22 5.19
N PHE A 22 3.12 -6.59 4.36
CA PHE A 22 3.91 -5.45 4.76
C PHE A 22 3.02 -4.23 5.08
N GLY A 23 2.01 -3.98 4.24
CA GLY A 23 0.99 -2.97 4.47
C GLY A 23 0.24 -3.18 5.78
N LEU A 24 -0.14 -4.43 6.11
CA LEU A 24 -0.75 -4.76 7.40
C LEU A 24 0.18 -4.46 8.58
N GLY A 25 1.48 -4.72 8.45
CA GLY A 25 2.47 -4.38 9.47
C GLY A 25 2.56 -2.87 9.71
N TRP A 26 2.56 -2.08 8.63
CA TRP A 26 2.52 -0.62 8.71
C TRP A 26 1.22 -0.11 9.32
N ASP A 27 0.07 -0.68 8.97
CA ASP A 27 -1.21 -0.32 9.56
C ASP A 27 -1.20 -0.50 11.08
N VAL A 28 -0.64 -1.60 11.60
CA VAL A 28 -0.51 -1.81 13.06
C VAL A 28 0.39 -0.75 13.69
N LEU A 29 1.52 -0.44 13.07
CA LEU A 29 2.46 0.56 13.56
C LEU A 29 1.84 1.98 13.52
N TYR A 30 1.15 2.33 12.44
CA TYR A 30 0.46 3.62 12.30
C TYR A 30 -0.66 3.75 13.33
N ASN A 31 -1.48 2.71 13.52
CA ASN A 31 -2.51 2.69 14.55
C ASN A 31 -1.93 2.84 15.96
N TYR A 32 -0.76 2.25 16.22
CA TYR A 32 -0.05 2.42 17.49
C TYR A 32 0.43 3.86 17.69
N LEU A 33 1.08 4.45 16.67
CA LEU A 33 1.56 5.83 16.70
C LEU A 33 0.42 6.85 16.79
N GLN A 34 -0.73 6.55 16.18
CA GLN A 34 -1.92 7.40 16.19
C GLN A 34 -2.51 7.58 17.60
N LYS A 35 -2.33 6.62 18.51
CA LYS A 35 -2.78 6.70 19.91
C LYS A 35 -2.06 7.76 20.74
N PHE A 36 -0.84 8.16 20.35
CA PHE A 36 -0.05 9.16 21.08
C PHE A 36 -0.42 10.60 20.74
N ARG A 37 -1.31 10.84 19.76
CA ARG A 37 -1.77 12.19 19.39
C ARG A 37 -3.06 12.58 20.10
N TRP A 38 -3.13 13.85 20.47
CA TRP A 38 -4.25 14.49 21.16
C TRP A 38 -5.61 14.28 20.46
N ASP A 39 -5.65 14.39 19.13
CA ASP A 39 -6.88 14.21 18.34
C ASP A 39 -7.10 12.77 17.85
N ARG A 40 -6.15 11.86 18.08
CA ARG A 40 -6.13 10.49 17.50
C ARG A 40 -6.40 10.42 16.00
N ASP A 41 -6.28 11.52 15.26
CA ASP A 41 -6.48 11.61 13.83
C ASP A 41 -5.19 12.02 13.14
N TRP A 42 -4.87 11.32 12.05
CA TRP A 42 -3.76 11.68 11.17
C TRP A 42 -4.27 12.51 9.98
N PRO A 43 -3.60 13.63 9.65
CA PRO A 43 -3.77 14.28 8.36
C PRO A 43 -3.60 13.28 7.21
N ALA A 44 -4.41 13.41 6.16
CA ALA A 44 -4.29 12.59 4.95
C ALA A 44 -2.87 12.62 4.35
N ALA A 45 -2.11 13.68 4.61
CA ALA A 45 -0.70 13.81 4.27
C ALA A 45 0.18 12.65 4.76
N TYR A 46 -0.08 12.09 5.95
CA TYR A 46 0.72 10.98 6.44
C TYR A 46 0.45 9.66 5.71
N GLN A 47 -0.79 9.45 5.25
CA GLN A 47 -1.08 8.30 4.39
C GLN A 47 -0.40 8.46 3.04
N LEU A 48 -0.27 9.70 2.52
CA LEU A 48 0.55 9.98 1.34
C LEU A 48 2.03 9.65 1.59
N PHE A 49 2.59 10.08 2.72
CA PHE A 49 3.98 9.78 3.08
C PHE A 49 4.23 8.28 3.28
N ALA A 50 3.29 7.55 3.87
CA ALA A 50 3.34 6.11 4.02
C ALA A 50 3.46 5.40 2.65
N GLY A 51 2.66 5.82 1.67
CA GLY A 51 2.73 5.28 0.31
C GLY A 51 4.04 5.55 -0.41
N ILE A 52 4.64 6.71 -0.18
CA ILE A 52 5.97 7.05 -0.70
C ILE A 52 7.04 6.15 -0.07
N TRP A 53 6.98 5.94 1.25
CA TRP A 53 7.91 5.07 1.96
C TRP A 53 7.77 3.60 1.56
N GLU A 54 6.55 3.10 1.42
CA GLU A 54 6.28 1.75 0.95
C GLU A 54 6.81 1.52 -0.47
N PHE A 55 6.62 2.50 -1.37
CA PHE A 55 7.18 2.46 -2.72
C PHE A 55 8.70 2.36 -2.71
N ILE A 56 9.37 3.24 -1.96
CA ILE A 56 10.82 3.25 -1.83
C ILE A 56 11.31 1.92 -1.25
N PHE A 57 10.63 1.40 -0.24
CA PHE A 57 11.03 0.15 0.41
C PHE A 57 10.88 -1.05 -0.53
N VAL A 58 9.77 -1.17 -1.25
CA VAL A 58 9.56 -2.27 -2.21
C VAL A 58 10.53 -2.16 -3.38
N TYR A 59 10.72 -0.96 -3.94
CA TYR A 59 11.65 -0.73 -5.05
C TYR A 59 13.11 -1.03 -4.65
N CYS A 60 13.55 -0.55 -3.49
CA CYS A 60 14.88 -0.84 -2.97
C CYS A 60 15.03 -2.32 -2.55
N GLY A 61 14.02 -2.93 -1.95
CA GLY A 61 14.02 -4.33 -1.55
C GLY A 61 14.17 -5.29 -2.73
N VAL A 62 13.47 -5.01 -3.84
CA VAL A 62 13.55 -5.78 -5.08
C VAL A 62 14.88 -5.55 -5.81
N LYS A 63 15.36 -4.30 -5.90
CA LYS A 63 16.51 -3.95 -6.75
C LYS A 63 17.87 -4.06 -6.05
N LEU A 64 18.00 -3.54 -4.83
CA LEU A 64 19.27 -3.42 -4.11
C LEU A 64 19.61 -4.65 -3.29
N PHE A 65 18.66 -5.13 -2.47
CA PHE A 65 18.94 -6.17 -1.49
C PHE A 65 18.66 -7.59 -2.00
N GLY A 66 17.74 -7.77 -2.96
CA GLY A 66 17.31 -9.11 -3.39
C GLY A 66 16.81 -9.98 -2.23
N PHE A 67 16.41 -9.35 -1.12
CA PHE A 67 16.04 -10.01 0.13
C PHE A 67 14.67 -10.70 0.04
N LEU A 68 13.82 -10.23 -0.87
CA LEU A 68 12.61 -10.95 -1.21
C LEU A 68 13.00 -12.18 -2.04
N PRO A 69 12.73 -13.42 -1.58
CA PRO A 69 13.03 -14.65 -2.30
C PRO A 69 12.04 -14.78 -3.46
N ILE A 70 12.21 -13.90 -4.44
CA ILE A 70 11.38 -13.82 -5.62
C ILE A 70 12.18 -14.49 -6.74
N PRO A 71 11.67 -15.56 -7.36
CA PRO A 71 12.30 -16.20 -8.51
C PRO A 71 12.03 -15.37 -9.76
N ILE A 72 12.48 -14.11 -9.79
CA ILE A 72 12.41 -13.23 -10.96
C ILE A 72 13.84 -12.91 -11.42
N PRO A 73 14.18 -13.13 -12.70
CA PRO A 73 15.32 -12.49 -13.32
C PRO A 73 15.18 -10.97 -13.20
N LYS A 74 16.14 -10.30 -12.56
CA LYS A 74 16.14 -8.83 -12.31
C LYS A 74 15.97 -7.98 -13.58
N GLU A 75 16.06 -8.59 -14.76
CA GLU A 75 15.97 -8.00 -16.09
C GLU A 75 14.54 -7.87 -16.63
N GLU A 76 13.55 -8.57 -16.08
CA GLU A 76 12.17 -8.60 -16.66
C GLU A 76 11.20 -7.57 -16.06
N LEU A 77 11.63 -6.79 -15.06
CA LEU A 77 10.78 -5.76 -14.44
C LEU A 77 11.22 -4.36 -14.88
N PRO A 78 10.69 -3.84 -16.00
CA PRO A 78 10.91 -2.45 -16.35
C PRO A 78 10.38 -1.52 -15.23
N PRO A 79 11.21 -0.61 -14.70
CA PRO A 79 10.85 0.21 -13.53
C PRO A 79 9.65 1.13 -13.80
N HIS A 80 9.43 1.51 -15.07
CA HIS A 80 8.31 2.35 -15.46
C HIS A 80 6.96 1.65 -15.34
N ILE A 81 6.86 0.35 -15.68
CA ILE A 81 5.62 -0.42 -15.55
C ILE A 81 5.31 -0.66 -14.08
N PHE A 82 6.33 -0.98 -13.29
CA PHE A 82 6.19 -1.15 -11.85
C PHE A 82 5.68 0.12 -11.17
N LEU A 83 6.28 1.28 -11.49
CA LEU A 83 5.86 2.57 -10.95
C LEU A 83 4.42 2.90 -11.35
N LEU A 84 4.06 2.74 -12.63
CA LEU A 84 2.68 2.99 -13.09
C LEU A 84 1.66 2.11 -12.37
N HIS A 85 1.91 0.80 -12.31
CA HIS A 85 1.00 -0.14 -11.66
C HIS A 85 0.83 0.18 -10.18
N TYR A 86 1.95 0.38 -9.47
CA TYR A 86 1.93 0.75 -8.05
C TYR A 86 1.17 2.07 -7.83
N SER A 87 1.50 3.13 -8.58
CA SER A 87 0.86 4.43 -8.42
C SER A 87 -0.66 4.38 -8.69
N ILE A 88 -1.12 3.64 -9.69
CA ILE A 88 -2.54 3.51 -10.00
C ILE A 88 -3.28 2.78 -8.86
N VAL A 89 -2.77 1.62 -8.45
CA VAL A 89 -3.39 0.83 -7.38
C VAL A 89 -3.40 1.62 -6.08
N TRP A 90 -2.27 2.23 -5.74
CA TRP A 90 -2.13 3.00 -4.53
C TRP A 90 -3.02 4.24 -4.52
N LEU A 91 -3.10 5.00 -5.63
CA LEU A 91 -4.01 6.15 -5.73
C LEU A 91 -5.47 5.71 -5.62
N ALA A 92 -5.86 4.60 -6.25
CA ALA A 92 -7.22 4.08 -6.15
C ALA A 92 -7.59 3.72 -4.70
N VAL A 93 -6.66 3.08 -3.97
CA VAL A 93 -6.84 2.77 -2.54
C VAL A 93 -6.88 4.06 -1.70
N PHE A 94 -5.99 5.01 -1.96
CA PHE A 94 -5.96 6.30 -1.26
C PHE A 94 -7.26 7.08 -1.48
N PHE A 95 -7.73 7.22 -2.72
CA PHE A 95 -9.00 7.87 -3.02
C PHE A 95 -10.17 7.15 -2.36
N SER A 96 -10.19 5.82 -2.40
CA SER A 96 -11.24 5.03 -1.75
C SER A 96 -11.25 5.23 -0.23
N SER A 97 -10.07 5.27 0.39
CA SER A 97 -9.90 5.50 1.82
C SER A 97 -10.29 6.92 2.24
N GLN A 98 -9.93 7.93 1.44
CA GLN A 98 -10.23 9.33 1.75
C GLN A 98 -11.67 9.74 1.42
N SER A 99 -12.30 9.14 0.41
CA SER A 99 -13.65 9.52 -0.06
C SER A 99 -14.70 8.47 0.28
N LEU A 100 -14.64 7.28 -0.35
CA LEU A 100 -15.64 6.22 -0.24
C LEU A 100 -15.90 5.81 1.22
N MET A 101 -14.84 5.55 1.99
CA MET A 101 -15.00 5.15 3.39
C MET A 101 -15.64 6.24 4.25
N ARG A 102 -15.37 7.53 3.98
CA ARG A 102 -15.98 8.65 4.71
C ARG A 102 -17.44 8.89 4.33
N ILE A 103 -17.81 8.57 3.09
CA ILE A 103 -19.20 8.68 2.60
C ILE A 103 -20.05 7.53 3.17
N ILE A 104 -19.53 6.30 3.13
CA ILE A 104 -20.27 5.10 3.56
C ILE A 104 -20.32 5.00 5.09
N PHE A 105 -19.26 5.42 5.79
CA PHE A 105 -19.17 5.32 7.25
C PHE A 105 -18.92 6.67 7.95
N PRO A 106 -19.89 7.60 7.94
CA PRO A 106 -19.75 8.89 8.65
C PRO A 106 -19.49 8.73 10.15
N ARG A 107 -20.04 7.67 10.76
CA ARG A 107 -19.90 7.38 12.20
C ARG A 107 -18.46 7.06 12.62
N TRP A 108 -17.68 6.45 11.73
CA TRP A 108 -16.26 6.12 11.99
C TRP A 108 -15.38 7.36 12.10
N ARG A 109 -15.73 8.47 11.43
CA ARG A 109 -15.04 9.76 11.52
C ARG A 109 -15.13 10.38 12.92
N PHE A 110 -16.28 10.27 13.57
CA PHE A 110 -16.56 10.98 14.82
C PHE A 110 -16.34 10.13 16.07
N ARG A 111 -16.42 8.80 15.95
CA ARG A 111 -16.30 7.88 17.09
C ARG A 111 -15.14 6.89 16.97
N GLY A 112 -14.24 7.06 16.00
CA GLY A 112 -13.02 6.25 15.90
C GLY A 112 -13.24 4.74 15.88
N GLY A 113 -14.38 4.27 15.35
CA GLY A 113 -14.71 2.84 15.30
C GLY A 113 -15.31 2.26 16.59
N GLU A 114 -15.80 3.08 17.53
CA GLU A 114 -16.62 2.57 18.65
C GLU A 114 -17.95 2.00 18.13
N TRP A 115 -18.23 0.75 18.52
CA TRP A 115 -19.43 0.01 18.11
C TRP A 115 -20.67 0.34 18.98
N LEU A 116 -20.52 1.11 20.07
CA LEU A 116 -21.58 1.57 20.99
C LEU A 116 -21.30 3.02 21.44
#